data_AF-A0A4W6FUL5-F1
#
_entry.id   AF-A0A4W6FUL5-F1
#
_cell.length_a   1.000
_cell.length_b   1.000
_cell.length_c   1.000
_cell.angle_alpha   90.00
_cell.angle_beta   90.00
_cell.angle_gamma   90.00
#
_symmetry.space_group_name_H-M   'P 1'
#
loop_
_entity.id
_entity.type
_entity.pdbx_description
1 polymer ?
#
loop_
_entity_poly.entity_id
_entity_poly.type
_entity_poly.pdbx_seq_one_letter_code
_entity_poly.pdbx_strand_id
1 'polypeptide(L)'
;MMAGKGGLVKLDVGVLSPEQQETLRQFKIKTRIDNEKYLRSHPEVEVLIGDFLRDVLLKRPADIREFAADHFTNPNLHATIGSKMEDNCEIE
;
A
#
# COMPACT_ATOMS: atom_id res chain seq x y z
N MET A 1 -26.08 -23.09 15.36
CA MET A 1 -25.61 -21.78 15.83
C MET A 1 -24.13 -21.69 15.53
N MET A 2 -23.71 -20.79 14.64
CA MET A 2 -22.34 -20.72 14.11
C MET A 2 -21.41 -20.05 15.13
N ALA A 3 -20.33 -20.74 15.49
CA ALA A 3 -19.21 -20.18 16.21
C ALA A 3 -18.44 -19.23 15.29
N GLY A 4 -18.25 -17.99 15.74
CA GLY A 4 -17.52 -16.97 14.99
C GLY A 4 -16.92 -15.92 15.91
N LYS A 5 -16.42 -16.33 17.07
CA LYS A 5 -15.64 -15.48 17.97
C LYS A 5 -14.18 -15.49 17.47
N GLY A 6 -13.95 -14.84 16.33
CA GLY A 6 -12.62 -14.59 15.79
C GLY A 6 -11.96 -13.49 16.60
N GLY A 7 -11.36 -13.85 17.73
CA GLY A 7 -10.61 -12.95 18.58
C GLY A 7 -9.46 -12.32 17.81
N LEU A 8 -9.42 -10.98 17.77
CA LEU A 8 -8.19 -10.24 17.52
C LEU A 8 -7.31 -10.44 18.76
N VAL A 9 -6.68 -11.60 18.87
CA VAL A 9 -5.65 -11.85 19.87
C VAL A 9 -4.54 -10.86 19.55
N LYS A 10 -4.45 -9.82 20.37
CA LYS A 10 -3.31 -8.92 20.45
C LYS A 10 -2.08 -9.83 20.59
N LEU A 11 -1.33 -10.05 19.51
CA LEU A 11 -0.10 -10.85 19.53
C LEU A 11 0.86 -10.10 20.44
N ASP A 12 0.88 -10.50 21.71
CA ASP A 12 1.65 -9.83 22.73
C ASP A 12 3.12 -9.97 22.34
N VAL A 13 3.82 -8.84 22.19
CA VAL A 13 5.23 -8.81 21.77
C VAL A 13 6.11 -9.63 22.72
N GLY A 14 5.63 -9.91 23.94
CA GLY A 14 6.24 -10.81 24.91
C GLY A 14 6.13 -12.32 24.63
N VAL A 15 5.51 -12.74 23.52
CA VAL A 15 5.41 -14.17 23.13
C VAL A 15 6.71 -14.69 22.50
N LEU A 16 7.57 -13.79 22.00
CA LEU A 16 8.80 -14.14 21.29
C LEU A 16 10.01 -14.14 22.23
N SER A 17 10.93 -15.08 22.02
CA SER A 17 12.22 -15.05 22.70
C SER A 17 13.04 -13.82 22.27
N PRO A 18 14.01 -13.37 23.08
CA PRO A 18 14.89 -12.25 22.70
C PRO A 18 15.57 -12.46 21.34
N GLU A 19 16.00 -13.68 21.03
CA GLU A 19 16.64 -14.03 19.76
C GLU A 19 15.66 -13.94 18.59
N GLN A 20 14.41 -14.39 18.78
CA GLN A 20 13.35 -14.24 17.78
C GLN A 20 13.01 -12.78 17.54
N GLN A 21 12.97 -11.96 18.59
CA GLN A 21 12.71 -10.53 18.48
C GLN A 21 13.82 -9.81 17.71
N GLU A 22 15.09 -10.17 17.94
CA GLU A 22 16.21 -9.59 17.20
C GLU A 22 16.23 -10.04 15.74
N THR A 23 15.92 -11.32 15.47
CA THR A 23 15.77 -11.83 14.10
C THR A 23 14.66 -11.09 13.35
N LEU A 24 13.51 -10.87 13.99
CA LEU A 24 12.42 -10.08 13.42
C LEU A 24 12.82 -8.62 13.20
N ARG A 25 13.61 -8.03 14.09
CA ARG A 25 14.12 -6.66 13.90
C ARG A 25 14.95 -6.58 12.63
N GLN A 26 15.93 -7.47 12.47
CA GLN A 26 16.80 -7.50 11.29
C GLN A 26 16.01 -7.73 10.00
N PHE A 27 15.04 -8.66 10.04
CA PHE A 27 14.14 -8.91 8.92
C PHE A 27 13.35 -7.65 8.54
N LYS A 28 12.71 -6.98 9.51
CA LYS A 28 11.94 -5.75 9.26
C LYS A 28 12.81 -4.62 8.70
N ILE A 29 14.04 -4.47 9.19
CA ILE A 29 14.99 -3.47 8.65
C ILE A 29 15.28 -3.78 7.19
N LYS A 30 15.63 -5.03 6.86
CA LYS A 30 15.89 -5.44 5.49
C LYS A 30 14.68 -5.21 4.59
N THR A 31 13.49 -5.64 5.02
CA THR A 31 12.24 -5.42 4.27
C THR A 31 11.98 -3.93 4.02
N ARG A 32 12.23 -3.06 4.99
CA ARG A 32 12.08 -1.61 4.79
C ARG A 32 13.02 -1.08 3.72
N ILE A 33 14.28 -1.48 3.75
CA ILE A 33 15.28 -1.08 2.74
C ILE A 33 14.85 -1.56 1.35
N ASP A 34 14.41 -2.81 1.24
CA ASP A 34 14.00 -3.40 -0.04
C ASP A 34 12.73 -2.71 -0.58
N ASN A 35 11.77 -2.38 0.29
CA ASN A 35 10.58 -1.62 -0.08
C ASN A 35 10.93 -0.20 -0.57
N GLU A 36 11.83 0.51 0.11
CA GLU A 36 12.26 1.86 -0.31
C GLU A 36 12.98 1.82 -1.66
N LYS A 37 13.82 0.81 -1.90
CA LYS A 37 14.45 0.59 -3.21
C LYS A 37 13.41 0.34 -4.30
N TYR A 38 12.42 -0.50 -4.00
CA TYR A 38 11.33 -0.80 -4.92
C TYR A 38 10.54 0.47 -5.28
N LEU A 39 10.12 1.25 -4.28
CA LEU A 39 9.37 2.49 -4.53
C LEU A 39 10.20 3.51 -5.33
N ARG A 40 11.50 3.62 -5.06
CA ARG A 40 12.39 4.51 -5.84
C ARG A 40 12.54 4.07 -7.30
N SER A 41 12.52 2.76 -7.58
CA SER A 41 12.65 2.26 -8.95
C SER A 41 11.31 2.15 -9.70
N HIS A 42 10.18 2.38 -9.05
CA HIS A 42 8.84 2.27 -9.62
C HIS A 42 8.02 3.56 -9.37
N PRO A 43 8.37 4.68 -10.04
CA PRO A 43 7.66 5.95 -9.89
C PRO A 43 6.17 5.88 -10.28
N GLU A 44 5.78 4.90 -11.09
CA GLU A 44 4.37 4.62 -11.42
C GLU A 44 3.51 4.38 -10.17
N VAL A 45 4.09 3.82 -9.11
CA VAL A 45 3.37 3.53 -7.86
C VAL A 45 3.03 4.83 -7.14
N GLU A 46 3.91 5.83 -7.19
CA GLU A 46 3.67 7.15 -6.60
C GLU A 46 2.55 7.87 -7.33
N VAL A 47 2.58 7.88 -8.67
CA VAL A 47 1.53 8.50 -9.49
C VAL A 47 0.18 7.81 -9.23
N LEU A 48 0.18 6.47 -9.22
CA LEU A 48 -1.01 5.65 -8.99
C LEU A 48 -1.66 5.95 -7.63
N ILE A 49 -0.87 5.99 -6.55
CA ILE A 49 -1.39 6.27 -5.21
C ILE A 49 -1.79 7.75 -5.09
N GLY A 50 -1.01 8.67 -5.66
CA GLY A 50 -1.26 10.10 -5.63
C GLY A 50 -2.59 10.48 -6.31
N ASP A 51 -2.87 9.88 -7.47
CA ASP A 51 -4.15 10.05 -8.17
C ASP A 51 -5.33 9.53 -7.36
N PHE A 52 -5.20 8.34 -6.78
CA PHE A 52 -6.24 7.79 -5.92
C PHE A 52 -6.53 8.71 -4.72
N LEU A 53 -5.49 9.19 -4.02
CA LEU A 53 -5.65 10.09 -2.88
C LEU A 53 -6.25 11.44 -3.28
N ARG A 54 -5.84 12.00 -4.42
CA ARG A 54 -6.45 13.21 -4.98
C ARG A 54 -7.96 13.03 -5.13
N ASP A 55 -8.35 11.91 -5.74
CA ASP A 55 -9.75 11.59 -5.98
C ASP A 55 -10.54 11.36 -4.69
N VAL A 56 -9.97 10.68 -3.71
CA VAL A 56 -10.57 10.50 -2.37
C VAL A 56 -10.81 11.86 -1.70
N LEU A 57 -9.83 12.77 -1.74
CA LEU A 57 -9.94 14.08 -1.11
C LEU A 57 -10.96 15.00 -1.82
N LEU A 58 -11.07 14.89 -3.14
CA LEU A 58 -12.02 15.66 -3.95
C LEU A 58 -13.45 15.13 -3.82
N LYS A 59 -13.65 13.82 -3.95
CA LYS A 59 -14.97 13.19 -4.02
C LYS A 59 -15.54 12.82 -2.64
N ARG A 60 -14.68 12.68 -1.62
CA ARG A 60 -15.03 12.32 -0.24
C ARG A 60 -16.04 11.16 -0.16
N PRO A 61 -15.67 9.97 -0.69
CA PRO A 61 -16.59 8.84 -0.74
C PRO A 61 -17.01 8.38 0.65
N ALA A 62 -18.24 7.89 0.77
CA ALA A 62 -18.78 7.35 2.02
C ALA A 62 -18.14 5.99 2.38
N ASP A 63 -17.83 5.15 1.38
CA ASP A 63 -17.05 3.92 1.54
C ASP A 63 -15.76 3.99 0.72
N ILE A 64 -14.63 4.12 1.44
CA ILE A 64 -13.30 4.21 0.83
C ILE A 64 -12.87 2.87 0.22
N ARG A 65 -13.35 1.73 0.74
CA ARG A 65 -12.94 0.41 0.26
C ARG A 65 -13.60 0.07 -1.07
N GLU A 66 -14.89 0.36 -1.19
CA GLU A 66 -15.61 0.23 -2.46
C GLU A 66 -14.99 1.17 -3.51
N PHE A 67 -14.74 2.43 -3.14
CA PHE A 67 -14.07 3.39 -4.01
C PHE A 67 -12.68 2.93 -4.48
N ALA A 68 -11.90 2.31 -3.59
CA ALA A 68 -10.61 1.73 -3.94
C ALA A 68 -10.75 0.54 -4.90
N ALA A 69 -11.73 -0.34 -4.68
CA ALA A 69 -11.98 -1.48 -5.53
C ALA A 69 -12.29 -1.03 -6.97
N ASP A 70 -13.16 -0.04 -7.13
CA ASP A 70 -13.51 0.51 -8.45
C ASP A 70 -12.30 1.18 -9.12
N HIS A 71 -11.52 1.95 -8.35
CA HIS A 71 -10.34 2.65 -8.89
C HIS A 71 -9.25 1.67 -9.36
N PHE A 72 -8.86 0.72 -8.50
CA PHE A 72 -7.73 -0.18 -8.79
C PHE A 72 -8.08 -1.37 -9.69
N THR A 73 -9.37 -1.68 -9.88
CA THR A 73 -9.83 -2.73 -10.79
C THR A 73 -10.13 -2.20 -12.21
N ASN A 74 -9.97 -0.89 -12.44
CA ASN A 74 -10.20 -0.28 -13.74
C ASN A 74 -9.21 -0.86 -14.80
N PRO A 75 -9.69 -1.50 -15.88
CA PRO A 75 -8.81 -2.11 -16.89
C PRO A 75 -7.94 -1.08 -17.64
N ASN A 76 -8.35 0.19 -17.67
CA ASN A 76 -7.62 1.27 -18.33
C ASN A 76 -6.59 1.94 -17.42
N LEU A 77 -6.48 1.52 -16.15
CA LEU A 77 -5.62 2.14 -15.16
C LEU A 77 -4.16 2.23 -15.64
N HIS A 78 -3.63 1.15 -16.22
CA HIS A 78 -2.26 1.13 -16.73
C HIS A 78 -2.02 2.17 -17.83
N ALA A 79 -3.00 2.38 -18.72
CA ALA A 79 -2.90 3.38 -19.78
C ALA A 79 -2.96 4.81 -19.20
N THR A 80 -3.84 5.04 -18.22
CA THR A 80 -3.97 6.33 -17.54
C THR A 80 -2.70 6.71 -16.78
N ILE A 81 -2.11 5.77 -16.05
CA ILE A 81 -0.86 6.01 -15.30
C ILE A 81 0.31 6.21 -16.27
N GLY A 82 0.43 5.41 -17.32
CA GLY A 82 1.47 5.57 -18.33
C GLY A 82 1.48 6.97 -18.97
N SER A 83 0.31 7.44 -19.41
CA SER A 83 0.17 8.80 -19.97
C SER A 83 0.58 9.89 -18.98
N LYS A 84 0.22 9.78 -17.70
CA LYS A 84 0.58 10.77 -16.68
C LYS A 84 2.06 10.75 -16.32
N MET A 85 2.74 9.62 -16.47
CA MET A 85 4.18 9.52 -16.28
C MET A 85 4.94 10.20 -17.41
N GLU A 86 4.44 10.11 -18.65
CA GLU A 86 4.99 10.82 -19.80
C GLU A 86 4.89 12.33 -19.61
N ASP A 87 3.72 12.83 -19.21
CA ASP A 87 3.50 14.26 -18.91
C ASP A 87 4.42 14.79 -17.80
N ASN A 88 4.70 13.98 -16.78
CA ASN A 88 5.61 14.36 -15.68
C ASN A 88 7.09 14.31 -16.08
N CYS A 89 7.46 13.50 -17.09
CA CYS A 89 8.84 13.39 -17.60
C CYS A 89 9.22 14.59 -18.49
N GLU A 90 8.24 15.28 -19.09
CA GLU A 90 8.45 16.47 -19.91
C GLU A 90 8.70 17.75 -19.10
N ILE A 91 8.48 17.71 -17.78
CA ILE A 91 8.54 18.88 -16.88
C ILE A 91 9.82 18.89 -16.01
N GLU A 92 10.64 17.84 -16.06
CA GLU A 92 11.98 17.78 -15.45
C GLU A 92 13.11 18.08 -16.44
#